data_AF-A0A359E909-F1
#
_entry.id   AF-A0A359E909-F1
#
_cell.length_a   1.000
_cell.length_b   1.000
_cell.length_c   1.000
_cell.angle_alpha   90.00
_cell.angle_beta   90.00
_cell.angle_gamma   90.00
#
_symmetry.space_group_name_H-M   'P 1'
#
loop_
_entity.id
_entity.type
_entity.pdbx_description
1 polymer ?
#
loop_
_entity_poly.entity_id
_entity_poly.type
_entity_poly.pdbx_seq_one_letter_code
_entity_poly.pdbx_strand_id
1 'polypeptide(L)' 'WVDQENPYITFDNNYIESVWWAFNKLFEKNLVYKGYKIQWYSPGSGTVLSSHEVSLGYKETQDPSIYVKFKVDGEEDTY' A
#
# COMPACT_ATOMS: atom_id res chain seq x y z
N TRP A 1 15.97 -32.96 -1.55
CA TRP A 1 17.19 -32.26 -2.01
C TRP A 1 16.73 -31.22 -3.02
N VAL A 2 17.19 -29.97 -2.90
CA VAL A 2 16.79 -28.85 -3.78
C VAL A 2 18.05 -28.33 -4.47
N ASP A 3 17.94 -27.99 -5.76
CA ASP A 3 19.04 -27.41 -6.53
C ASP A 3 19.34 -26.00 -6.01
N GLN A 4 20.53 -25.83 -5.45
CA GLN A 4 21.08 -24.55 -5.00
C GLN A 4 22.22 -24.06 -5.90
N GLU A 5 22.62 -24.85 -6.90
CA GLU A 5 23.68 -24.48 -7.84
C GLU A 5 23.15 -23.50 -8.88
N ASN A 6 21.89 -23.67 -9.31
CA ASN A 6 21.23 -22.80 -10.30
C ASN A 6 19.85 -22.31 -9.82
N PRO A 7 19.77 -21.52 -8.73
CA PRO A 7 18.50 -20.99 -8.25
C PRO A 7 17.98 -19.90 -9.21
N TYR A 8 16.66 -19.75 -9.30
CA TYR A 8 16.09 -18.54 -9.89
C TYR A 8 16.25 -17.37 -8.91
N ILE A 9 16.59 -16.20 -9.44
CA ILE A 9 16.86 -15.01 -8.65
C ILE A 9 16.05 -13.86 -9.24
N THR A 10 15.29 -13.15 -8.39
CA THR A 10 14.33 -12.13 -8.83
C THR A 10 14.96 -10.89 -9.45
N PHE A 11 16.24 -10.63 -9.14
CA PHE A 11 17.01 -9.53 -9.72
C PHE A 11 17.79 -9.93 -10.99
N ASP A 12 17.72 -11.18 -11.45
CA ASP A 12 18.29 -11.58 -12.73
C ASP A 12 17.49 -10.99 -13.90
N ASN A 13 18.17 -10.62 -14.98
CA ASN A 13 17.54 -9.98 -16.13
C ASN A 13 16.46 -10.85 -16.78
N ASN A 14 16.65 -12.17 -16.87
CA ASN A 14 15.64 -13.06 -17.45
C ASN A 14 14.37 -13.09 -16.60
N TYR A 15 14.51 -13.01 -15.27
CA TYR A 15 13.37 -12.94 -14.36
C TYR A 15 12.64 -11.59 -14.50
N ILE A 16 13.37 -10.48 -14.52
CA ILE A 16 12.80 -9.13 -14.70
C ILE A 16 12.05 -9.03 -16.03
N GLU A 17 12.61 -9.55 -17.12
CA GLU A 17 11.97 -9.56 -18.44
C GLU A 17 10.64 -10.33 -18.43
N SER A 18 10.60 -11.47 -17.74
CA SER A 18 9.35 -12.24 -17.58
C SER A 18 8.25 -11.46 -16.85
N VAL A 19 8.64 -10.66 -15.83
CA VAL A 19 7.71 -9.80 -15.09
C VAL A 19 7.23 -8.64 -15.96
N TRP A 20 8.11 -8.04 -16.75
CA TRP A 20 7.73 -6.99 -17.70
C TRP A 20 6.76 -7.49 -18.77
N TRP A 21 6.99 -8.69 -19.30
CA TRP A 21 6.06 -9.34 -20.22
C TRP A 21 4.68 -9.52 -19.56
N ALA A 22 4.62 -10.05 -18.34
CA ALA A 22 3.37 -10.25 -17.62
C ALA A 22 2.64 -8.92 -17.35
N PHE A 23 3.37 -7.88 -16.94
CA PHE A 23 2.82 -6.55 -16.71
C PHE A 23 2.28 -5.93 -18.00
N ASN A 24 3.03 -6.03 -19.11
CA ASN A 24 2.57 -5.54 -20.41
C ASN A 24 1.27 -6.26 -20.86
N LYS A 25 1.13 -7.56 -20.60
CA LYS A 25 -0.11 -8.29 -20.90
C LYS A 25 -1.31 -7.78 -20.09
N LEU A 26 -1.11 -7.31 -18.86
CA LEU A 26 -2.17 -6.67 -18.07
C LEU A 26 -2.48 -5.26 -18.58
N PHE A 27 -1.45 -4.52 -18.99
CA PHE A 27 -1.58 -3.19 -19.56
C PHE A 27 -2.35 -3.21 -20.90
N GLU A 28 -2.00 -4.12 -21.82
CA GLU A 28 -2.70 -4.34 -23.10
C GLU A 28 -4.20 -4.66 -22.92
N LYS A 29 -4.56 -5.26 -21.77
CA LYS A 29 -5.94 -5.58 -21.39
C LYS A 29 -6.68 -4.44 -20.68
N ASN A 30 -6.07 -3.25 -20.57
CA ASN A 30 -6.59 -2.09 -19.83
C ASN A 30 -6.91 -2.39 -18.34
N LEU A 31 -6.16 -3.30 -17.71
CA LEU A 31 -6.32 -3.64 -16.28
C LEU A 31 -5.43 -2.80 -15.35
N VAL A 32 -4.52 -2.02 -15.93
CA VAL A 32 -3.58 -1.16 -15.20
C VAL A 32 -3.96 0.30 -15.41
N TYR A 33 -4.10 1.05 -14.33
CA TYR A 33 -4.45 2.46 -14.37
C TYR A 33 -3.68 3.26 -13.32
N LYS A 34 -3.53 4.55 -13.57
CA LYS A 34 -3.00 5.52 -12.61
C LYS A 34 -4.17 6.29 -12.01
N GLY A 35 -4.25 6.34 -10.69
CA GLY A 35 -5.28 7.08 -9.96
C GLY A 35 -4.72 7.78 -8.73
N TYR A 36 -5.42 8.82 -8.29
CA TYR A 36 -5.14 9.53 -7.03
C TYR A 36 -6.19 9.11 -6.01
N LYS A 37 -5.76 8.40 -4.97
CA LYS A 37 -6.63 7.84 -3.94
C LYS A 37 -5.93 7.80 -2.59
N ILE A 38 -6.72 7.80 -1.52
CA ILE A 38 -6.23 7.57 -0.16
C ILE A 38 -5.73 6.13 -0.09
N GLN A 39 -4.47 5.94 0.32
CA GLN A 39 -3.83 4.64 0.47
C GLN A 39 -3.09 4.58 1.80
N TRP A 40 -2.88 3.37 2.28
CA TRP A 40 -1.98 3.09 3.39
C TRP A 40 -0.57 3.55 3.02
N TYR A 41 0.04 4.35 3.89
CA TYR A 41 1.35 4.94 3.67
C TYR A 41 2.26 4.63 4.87
N SER A 42 3.48 4.20 4.60
CA SER A 42 4.50 3.97 5.62
C SER A 42 5.39 5.21 5.75
N PRO A 43 5.36 5.96 6.87
CA PRO A 43 6.23 7.12 7.07
C PRO A 43 7.71 6.75 7.09
N GLY A 44 8.07 5.55 7.56
CA GLY A 44 9.46 5.10 7.62
C GLY A 44 10.04 4.73 6.26
N SER A 45 9.24 4.16 5.37
CA SER A 45 9.68 3.73 4.03
C SER A 45 9.46 4.80 2.95
N GLY A 46 8.60 5.80 3.21
CA GLY A 46 8.28 6.84 2.24
C GLY A 46 7.40 6.36 1.07
N THR A 47 6.74 5.21 1.22
CA THR A 47 6.02 4.52 0.13
C THR A 47 4.62 4.07 0.56
N VAL A 48 3.77 3.85 -0.44
CA VAL A 48 2.44 3.28 -0.24
C VAL A 48 2.50 1.76 -0.08
N LEU A 49 1.59 1.21 0.70
CA LEU A 49 1.47 -0.23 0.96
C LEU A 49 0.23 -0.81 0.30
N SER A 50 0.32 -2.09 -0.04
CA SER A 50 -0.82 -2.92 -0.43
C SER A 50 -1.67 -3.31 0.79
N SER A 51 -2.93 -3.68 0.56
CA SER A 51 -3.82 -4.14 1.63
C SER A 51 -3.28 -5.38 2.35
N HIS A 52 -2.61 -6.27 1.63
CA HIS A 52 -2.04 -7.50 2.19
C HIS A 52 -0.86 -7.20 3.11
N GLU A 53 0.04 -6.28 2.73
CA GLU A 53 1.15 -5.86 3.59
C GLU A 53 0.66 -5.26 4.91
N VAL A 54 -0.37 -4.41 4.85
CA VAL A 54 -0.95 -3.77 6.04
C VAL A 54 -1.58 -4.81 6.97
N SER A 55 -2.25 -5.82 6.40
CA SER A 55 -2.90 -6.86 7.19
C SER A 55 -1.94 -7.74 8.01
N LEU A 56 -0.68 -7.84 7.60
CA LEU A 56 0.35 -8.61 8.32
C LEU A 56 0.92 -7.85 9.52
N GLY A 57 0.70 -6.53 9.60
CA GLY A 57 1.37 -5.63 10.54
C GLY A 57 0.55 -5.19 11.75
N TYR A 58 -0.61 -5.80 12.02
CA TYR A 58 -1.46 -5.37 13.13
C TYR A 58 -0.77 -5.51 14.48
N LYS A 59 -0.89 -4.44 15.29
CA LYS A 59 -0.34 -4.35 16.64
C LYS A 59 -1.30 -3.58 17.52
N GLU A 60 -1.40 -4.00 18.77
CA GLU A 60 -2.10 -3.23 19.79
C GLU A 60 -1.25 -2.00 20.14
N THR A 61 -1.87 -0.82 20.09
CA THR A 61 -1.26 0.47 20.45
C THR A 61 -2.21 1.24 21.36
N GLN A 62 -1.66 2.17 22.15
CA GLN A 62 -2.45 3.07 22.97
C GLN A 62 -2.57 4.40 22.27
N ASP A 63 -3.79 4.72 21.81
CA ASP A 63 -4.11 6.02 21.22
C ASP A 63 -5.01 6.83 22.17
N PRO A 64 -4.86 8.17 22.20
CA PRO A 64 -5.72 9.03 23.01
C PRO A 64 -7.14 9.07 22.46
N SER A 65 -8.14 8.87 23.33
CA SER A 65 -9.55 9.09 23.02
C SER A 65 -10.00 10.43 23.60
N ILE A 66 -10.41 11.36 22.73
CA ILE A 66 -10.78 12.73 23.10
C ILE A 66 -12.13 13.12 22.49
N TYR A 67 -12.83 14.03 23.17
CA TYR A 67 -14.07 14.63 22.68
C TYR A 67 -13.83 16.10 22.36
N VAL A 68 -14.22 16.54 21.17
CA VAL A 68 -14.05 17.93 20.71
C VAL A 68 -15.42 18.50 20.37
N LYS A 69 -15.78 19.62 21.02
CA LYS A 69 -17.02 20.37 20.76
C LYS A 69 -16.80 21.37 19.62
N PHE A 70 -17.74 21.49 18.70
CA PHE A 70 -17.62 22.37 17.52
C PHE A 70 -18.75 23.40 17.54
N LYS A 71 -18.41 24.68 17.77
CA LYS A 71 -19.40 25.76 17.77
C LYS A 71 -20.23 25.78 16.49
N VAL A 72 -21.54 25.96 16.65
CA VAL A 72 -22.46 26.15 15.53
C VAL A 72 -22.29 27.57 14.99
N ASP A 73 -22.16 27.71 13.67
CA ASP A 73 -22.03 29.01 13.04
C ASP A 73 -23.33 29.81 13.18
N GLY A 74 -23.25 31.01 13.76
CA GLY A 74 -24.40 31.90 13.97
C GLY A 74 -25.19 31.71 15.28
N GLU A 75 -24.81 30.77 16.15
CA GLU A 75 -25.47 30.57 17.46
C GLU A 75 -24.49 30.78 18.62
N GLU A 76 -24.87 31.63 19.59
CA GLU A 76 -24.10 31.79 20.82
C GLU A 76 -24.30 30.59 21.75
N ASP A 77 -23.22 30.18 22.44
CA ASP A 77 -23.18 29.08 23.41
C ASP A 77 -23.71 27.71 22.95
N THR A 78 -23.77 27.49 21.63
CA THR A 78 -24.17 26.21 21.03
C THR A 78 -22.96 25.55 20.34
N TYR A 79 -22.72 24.26 20.64
CA TYR A 79 -21.50 23.51 20.27
C TYR A 79 -21.77 22.05 19.89
#